data_AF-A0A553IE66-F1
#
_entry.id   AF-A0A553IE66-F1
#
_cell.length_a   1.000
_cell.length_b   1.000
_cell.length_c   1.000
_cell.angle_alpha   90.00
_cell.angle_beta   90.00
_cell.angle_gamma   90.00
#
_symmetry.space_group_name_H-M   'P 1'
#
loop_
_entity.id
_entity.type
_entity.pdbx_description
1 polymer ?
#
loop_
_entity_poly.entity_id
_entity_poly.type
_entity_poly.pdbx_seq_one_letter_code
_entity_poly.pdbx_strand_id
1 'polypeptide(L)'
;MASTIKEQLSRVADHIPGLRHRRNEMDEASKPVPTDNLKHRYANPAVLRKTLMEMGFKDKDITIFASESFGLSVKLPRLLTSKETIFKKFEDAKKDQRAPPKGQADEDDD
;
A
#
# COMPACT_ATOMS: atom_id res chain seq x y z
N MET A 1 -58.05 24.05 -19.33
CA MET A 1 -57.08 24.43 -18.30
C MET A 1 -57.53 23.85 -16.97
N ALA A 2 -56.66 23.07 -16.31
CA ALA A 2 -56.64 22.60 -14.90
C ALA A 2 -55.74 21.35 -14.87
N SER A 3 -54.43 21.46 -14.59
CA SER A 3 -53.76 21.48 -13.27
C SER A 3 -53.84 20.15 -12.49
N THR A 4 -52.66 19.52 -12.36
CA THR A 4 -52.09 18.90 -11.13
C THR A 4 -52.84 17.65 -10.61
N ILE A 5 -52.22 16.50 -10.33
CA ILE A 5 -51.41 16.24 -9.13
C ILE A 5 -50.71 14.87 -9.30
N LYS A 6 -49.42 14.86 -8.97
CA LYS A 6 -48.59 13.70 -8.69
C LYS A 6 -49.09 13.01 -7.41
N GLU A 7 -49.66 11.82 -7.47
CA GLU A 7 -49.75 10.94 -6.29
C GLU A 7 -50.25 9.56 -6.69
N GLN A 8 -49.35 8.63 -6.95
CA GLN A 8 -49.51 7.23 -6.53
C GLN A 8 -48.11 6.68 -6.30
N LEU A 9 -47.61 7.05 -5.12
CA LEU A 9 -46.46 6.48 -4.45
C LEU A 9 -46.73 5.00 -4.16
N SER A 10 -45.65 4.21 -4.28
CA SER A 10 -45.34 3.10 -3.39
C SER A 10 -46.38 1.99 -3.24
N ARG A 11 -46.24 0.91 -4.03
CA ARG A 11 -46.47 -0.48 -3.60
C ARG A 11 -46.22 -1.46 -4.76
N VAL A 12 -44.97 -1.63 -5.13
CA VAL A 12 -44.46 -2.94 -5.59
C VAL A 12 -43.03 -3.06 -5.10
N ALA A 13 -42.89 -3.07 -3.77
CA ALA A 13 -41.67 -3.46 -3.10
C ALA A 13 -41.70 -4.98 -2.89
N ASP A 14 -41.79 -5.75 -3.96
CA ASP A 14 -41.59 -7.20 -3.90
C ASP A 14 -41.26 -7.72 -5.30
N HIS A 15 -40.18 -8.51 -5.37
CA HIS A 15 -39.81 -9.39 -6.48
C HIS A 15 -38.82 -8.86 -7.55
N ILE A 16 -37.57 -8.55 -7.13
CA ILE A 16 -36.41 -8.80 -8.01
C ILE A 16 -35.83 -10.16 -7.60
N PRO A 17 -36.16 -11.26 -8.32
CA PRO A 17 -35.52 -12.55 -8.08
C PRO A 17 -34.09 -12.46 -8.61
N GLY A 18 -33.09 -12.45 -7.71
CA GLY A 18 -31.69 -12.57 -8.10
C GLY A 18 -30.71 -11.61 -7.42
N LEU A 19 -31.17 -10.59 -6.69
CA LEU A 19 -30.27 -9.76 -5.87
C LEU A 19 -29.99 -10.43 -4.51
N ARG A 20 -29.41 -11.62 -4.55
CA ARG A 20 -28.56 -12.04 -3.43
C ARG A 20 -27.38 -11.07 -3.46
N HIS A 21 -27.33 -10.15 -2.51
CA HIS A 21 -26.11 -9.43 -2.19
C HIS A 21 -25.02 -10.47 -1.95
N ARG A 22 -24.23 -10.74 -3.00
CA ARG A 22 -22.90 -11.29 -2.83
C ARG A 22 -22.17 -10.22 -2.03
N ARG A 23 -22.11 -10.40 -0.71
CA ARG A 23 -20.93 -9.97 0.01
C ARG A 23 -19.81 -10.65 -0.74
N ASN A 24 -18.91 -9.87 -1.32
CA ASN A 24 -17.61 -10.40 -1.67
C ASN A 24 -16.99 -10.83 -0.33
N GLU A 25 -17.25 -12.07 0.09
CA GLU A 25 -16.26 -12.83 0.83
C GLU A 25 -15.05 -12.83 -0.09
N MET A 26 -14.16 -11.89 0.20
CA MET A 26 -12.89 -11.75 -0.47
C MET A 26 -12.15 -13.03 -0.11
N ASP A 27 -12.16 -13.98 -1.05
CA ASP A 27 -11.59 -15.32 -0.99
C ASP A 27 -10.38 -15.38 -0.05
N GLU A 28 -10.59 -15.85 1.19
CA GLU A 28 -9.51 -16.01 2.18
C GLU A 28 -8.47 -17.06 1.75
N ALA A 29 -8.68 -17.73 0.59
CA ALA A 29 -7.85 -18.82 0.11
C ALA A 29 -6.62 -18.41 -0.68
N SER A 30 -6.38 -17.11 -0.92
CA SER A 30 -5.24 -16.67 -1.73
C SER A 30 -4.46 -15.48 -1.15
N LYS A 31 -4.34 -15.41 0.19
CA LYS A 31 -3.40 -14.47 0.82
C LYS A 31 -1.98 -14.82 0.35
N PRO A 32 -1.26 -13.92 -0.35
CA PRO A 32 0.09 -14.21 -0.80
C PRO A 32 0.98 -14.49 0.41
N VAL A 33 1.55 -15.68 0.49
CA VAL A 33 2.46 -16.06 1.59
C VAL A 33 3.68 -15.14 1.51
N PRO A 34 3.94 -14.30 2.53
CA PRO A 34 5.14 -13.48 2.56
C PRO A 34 6.36 -14.37 2.74
N THR A 35 7.41 -14.09 1.97
CA THR A 35 8.72 -14.69 2.18
C THR A 35 9.33 -14.14 3.47
N ASP A 36 9.17 -12.84 3.70
CA ASP A 36 9.75 -12.15 4.84
C ASP A 36 8.82 -11.05 5.36
N ASN A 37 8.89 -10.83 6.68
CA ASN A 37 8.19 -9.75 7.37
C ASN A 37 9.21 -8.77 7.96
N LEU A 38 9.06 -7.49 7.60
CA LEU A 38 9.92 -6.39 8.03
C LEU A 38 9.12 -5.47 8.96
N LYS A 39 9.23 -5.74 10.26
CA LYS A 39 8.58 -4.94 11.30
C LYS A 39 9.52 -3.80 11.72
N HIS A 40 9.29 -2.59 11.18
CA HIS A 40 10.10 -1.42 11.52
C HIS A 40 9.24 -0.15 11.60
N ARG A 41 9.55 0.75 12.54
CA ARG A 41 8.78 1.98 12.78
C ARG A 41 8.77 2.94 11.59
N TYR A 42 9.88 2.98 10.85
CA TYR A 42 10.05 3.81 9.66
C TYR A 42 9.97 2.99 8.36
N ALA A 43 9.31 1.81 8.40
CA ALA A 43 9.16 0.98 7.22
C ALA A 43 8.45 1.77 6.11
N ASN A 44 9.12 1.92 4.98
CA ASN A 44 8.60 2.64 3.82
C ASN A 44 8.69 1.73 2.58
N PRO A 45 7.58 1.47 1.86
CA PRO A 45 7.57 0.57 0.72
C PRO A 45 8.45 1.05 -0.43
N ALA A 46 8.58 2.36 -0.65
CA ALA A 46 9.43 2.92 -1.70
C ALA A 46 10.92 2.71 -1.40
N VAL A 47 11.32 2.97 -0.15
CA VAL A 47 12.71 2.73 0.31
C VAL A 47 13.02 1.24 0.26
N LEU A 48 12.09 0.39 0.72
CA LEU A 48 12.23 -1.05 0.70
C LEU A 48 12.46 -1.55 -0.74
N ARG A 49 11.60 -1.14 -1.67
CA ARG A 49 11.70 -1.53 -3.09
C ARG A 49 13.05 -1.11 -3.69
N LYS A 50 13.48 0.13 -3.45
CA LYS A 50 14.78 0.63 -3.93
C LYS A 50 15.93 -0.19 -3.35
N THR A 51 15.95 -0.44 -2.05
CA THR A 51 17.00 -1.23 -1.40
C THR A 51 17.02 -2.68 -1.90
N LEU A 52 15.86 -3.30 -2.13
CA LEU A 52 15.79 -4.64 -2.71
C LEU A 52 16.36 -4.67 -4.13
N MET A 53 16.09 -3.64 -4.93
CA MET A 53 16.70 -3.51 -6.26
C MET A 53 18.23 -3.32 -6.19
N GLU A 54 18.73 -2.51 -5.24
CA GLU A 54 20.17 -2.36 -4.97
C GLU A 54 20.83 -3.70 -4.57
N MET A 55 20.09 -4.58 -3.89
CA MET A 55 20.54 -5.93 -3.52
C MET A 55 20.45 -6.94 -4.68
N GLY A 56 20.01 -6.52 -5.87
CA GLY A 56 19.96 -7.35 -7.07
C GLY A 56 18.62 -8.05 -7.34
N PHE A 57 17.56 -7.72 -6.58
CA PHE A 57 16.22 -8.21 -6.89
C PHE A 57 15.62 -7.43 -8.05
N LYS A 58 14.94 -8.12 -8.97
CA LYS A 58 14.22 -7.43 -10.05
C LYS A 58 12.91 -6.88 -9.53
N ASP A 59 12.58 -5.68 -10.01
CA ASP A 59 11.35 -4.98 -9.68
C ASP A 59 10.08 -5.84 -9.80
N LYS A 60 10.00 -6.65 -10.87
CA LYS A 60 8.87 -7.54 -11.16
C LYS A 60 8.70 -8.68 -10.16
N ASP A 61 9.79 -9.07 -9.50
CA ASP A 61 9.82 -10.17 -8.53
C ASP A 61 9.59 -9.69 -7.10
N ILE A 62 9.53 -8.36 -6.89
CA ILE A 62 9.32 -7.73 -5.59
C ILE A 62 7.82 -7.44 -5.41
N THR A 63 7.17 -8.16 -4.52
CA THR A 63 5.79 -7.85 -4.11
C THR A 63 5.80 -7.38 -2.66
N ILE A 64 5.44 -6.12 -2.43
CA ILE A 64 5.36 -5.51 -1.08
C ILE A 64 3.88 -5.32 -0.74
N PHE A 65 3.50 -5.72 0.46
CA PHE A 65 2.15 -5.55 0.99
C PHE A 65 2.21 -5.12 2.45
N ALA A 66 1.18 -4.40 2.89
CA ALA A 66 1.06 -4.00 4.29
C ALA A 66 0.83 -5.23 5.16
N SER A 67 1.51 -5.29 6.30
CA SER A 67 1.30 -6.34 7.29
C SER A 67 0.15 -5.97 8.23
N GLU A 68 -0.71 -6.93 8.59
CA GLU A 68 -1.85 -6.72 9.50
C GLU A 68 -1.43 -6.21 10.89
N SER A 69 -0.24 -6.58 11.35
CA SER A 69 0.19 -6.36 12.74
C SER A 69 1.29 -5.30 12.91
N PHE A 70 1.47 -4.39 11.92
CA PHE A 70 2.55 -3.38 11.82
C PHE A 70 3.79 -3.85 11.04
N GLY A 71 4.21 -3.04 10.07
CA GLY A 71 5.38 -3.28 9.21
C GLY A 71 5.01 -3.57 7.74
N LEU A 72 6.00 -4.00 6.99
CA LEU A 72 5.87 -4.38 5.58
C LEU A 72 6.18 -5.87 5.41
N SER A 73 5.29 -6.55 4.71
CA SER A 73 5.48 -7.92 4.30
C SER A 73 5.96 -7.92 2.84
N VAL A 74 6.95 -8.74 2.54
CA VAL A 74 7.51 -8.84 1.18
C VAL A 74 7.55 -10.30 0.73
N LYS A 75 7.18 -10.50 -0.53
CA LYS A 75 7.38 -11.75 -1.24
C LYS A 75 8.52 -11.55 -2.24
N LEU A 76 9.52 -12.41 -2.11
CA LEU A 76 10.74 -12.41 -2.91
C LEU A 76 11.03 -13.82 -3.43
N PRO A 77 11.69 -13.95 -4.60
CA PRO A 77 12.06 -15.25 -5.17
C PRO A 77 13.19 -15.93 -4.38
N ARG A 78 13.90 -15.19 -3.52
CA ARG A 78 14.97 -15.68 -2.65
C ARG A 78 14.84 -15.05 -1.26
N LEU A 79 15.35 -15.75 -0.25
CA LEU A 79 15.36 -15.26 1.13
C LEU A 79 16.23 -14.00 1.28
N LEU A 80 15.81 -13.10 2.15
CA LEU A 80 16.63 -11.95 2.54
C LEU A 80 17.82 -12.38 3.38
N THR A 81 19.03 -12.18 2.86
CA THR A 81 20.29 -12.48 3.55
C THR A 81 20.60 -11.51 4.68
N SER A 82 20.18 -10.24 4.60
CA SER A 82 20.47 -9.24 5.64
C SER A 82 19.35 -8.22 5.79
N LYS A 83 18.49 -8.41 6.80
CA LYS A 83 17.42 -7.48 7.15
C LYS A 83 17.94 -6.19 7.80
N GLU A 84 19.11 -6.25 8.44
CA GLU A 84 19.73 -5.10 9.12
C GLU A 84 20.08 -3.97 8.14
N THR A 85 20.58 -4.30 6.95
CA THR A 85 20.87 -3.29 5.90
C THR A 85 19.62 -2.54 5.48
N ILE A 86 18.48 -3.23 5.39
CA ILE A 86 17.19 -2.64 5.06
C ILE A 86 16.72 -1.72 6.19
N PHE A 87 16.85 -2.15 7.45
CA PHE A 87 16.49 -1.30 8.58
C PHE A 87 17.34 -0.03 8.66
N LYS A 88 18.65 -0.15 8.45
CA LYS A 88 19.55 1.00 8.37
C LYS A 88 19.14 1.98 7.27
N LYS A 89 18.74 1.47 6.09
CA LYS A 89 18.22 2.30 4.98
C LYS A 89 16.90 3.00 5.33
N PHE A 90 16.02 2.39 6.12
CA PHE A 90 14.82 3.06 6.60
C PHE A 90 15.14 4.21 7.56
N GLU A 91 16.09 4.03 8.47
CA GLU A 91 16.52 5.09 9.36
C GLU A 91 17.22 6.23 8.61
N ASP A 92 18.07 5.89 7.64
CA ASP A 92 18.77 6.85 6.79
C ASP A 92 17.81 7.69 5.96
N ALA A 93 16.85 7.05 5.28
CA ALA A 93 15.80 7.75 4.54
C ALA A 93 14.96 8.66 5.45
N LYS A 94 14.75 8.28 6.72
CA LYS A 94 14.04 9.12 7.67
C LYS A 94 14.87 10.32 8.13
N LYS A 95 16.19 10.16 8.28
CA LYS A 95 17.11 11.26 8.60
C LYS A 95 17.20 12.24 7.44
N ASP A 96 17.28 11.75 6.20
CA ASP A 96 17.32 12.56 4.99
C ASP A 96 16.05 13.42 4.85
N GLN A 97 14.86 12.84 5.08
CA GLN A 97 13.60 13.58 5.12
C GLN A 97 13.49 14.59 6.28
N ARG A 98 14.34 14.47 7.31
CA ARG A 98 14.36 15.36 8.47
C ARG A 98 15.40 16.46 8.33
N ALA A 99 16.35 16.31 7.42
CA ALA A 99 17.20 17.41 7.02
C ALA A 99 16.29 18.46 6.33
N PRO A 100 16.37 19.75 6.70
CA PRO A 100 15.74 20.79 5.91
C PRO A 100 16.25 20.65 4.46
N PRO A 101 15.42 20.97 3.43
CA PRO A 101 15.93 21.03 2.08
C PRO A 101 17.20 21.87 2.14
N LYS A 102 18.33 21.33 1.67
CA LYS A 102 19.51 22.15 1.43
C LYS A 102 19.02 23.19 0.43
N GLY A 103 18.71 24.38 0.95
CA GLY A 103 18.50 25.57 0.14
C GLY A 103 19.65 25.60 -0.84
N GLN A 104 19.31 25.80 -2.10
CA GLN A 104 20.26 26.27 -3.09
C GLN A 104 21.12 27.31 -2.39
N ALA A 105 22.42 27.05 -2.32
CA ALA A 105 23.35 28.11 -2.03
C ALA A 105 23.16 29.08 -3.21
N ASP A 106 22.40 30.14 -2.97
CA ASP A 106 22.44 31.31 -3.81
C ASP A 106 23.91 31.76 -3.79
N GLU A 107 24.61 31.44 -4.88
CA GLU A 107 25.88 32.06 -5.24
C GLU A 107 25.57 33.52 -5.59
N ASP A 108 25.37 34.35 -4.56
CA ASP A 108 25.50 35.79 -4.68
C ASP A 108 26.97 36.13 -4.46
N ASP A 109 27.70 36.12 -5.58
CA ASP A 109 29.01 36.73 -5.78
C ASP A 109 28.80 38.25 -5.86
N ASP A 110 29.22 39.00 -4.83
CA ASP A 110 29.63 40.42 -4.94
C ASP A 110 30.63 40.79 -3.80
#